data_AF-A0A523VCM3-F1
#
_entry.id   AF-A0A523VCM3-F1
#
_cell.length_a   1.000
_cell.length_b   1.000
_cell.length_c   1.000
_cell.angle_alpha   90.00
_cell.angle_beta   90.00
_cell.angle_gamma   90.00
#
_symmetry.space_group_name_H-M   'P 1'
#
loop_
_entity.id
_entity.type
_entity.pdbx_description
1 polymer ?
#
loop_
_entity_poly.entity_id
_entity_poly.type
_entity_poly.pdbx_seq_one_letter_code
_entity_poly.pdbx_strand_id
1 'polypeptide(L)'
;MARAEGAAVRAIATIYRRSPTVFVAAADSGITRPQDFVGRTVLVSASGLPNLRAMLGRVGVTPDQYTVLTAPYDVSLFESGATQIWSVYLTGSIHILLEAGFELNIIYPDDYGVHVYDDTIFATDALVAAEPELVMRFLRATLQGWTYAIEHPEDMGALVLQYDPQADVALETTKMTDSVPLIHTGEDHIGWMRADRWQGMYDILLDQGLLAGPVDVDAVYTMEFLQSIYGDEP
;
A
#
# COMPACT_ATOMS: atom_id res chain seq x y z
N MET A 1 11.01 7.95 4.64
CA MET A 1 11.74 8.91 3.78
C MET A 1 11.63 10.34 4.30
N ALA A 2 10.44 10.95 4.41
CA ALA A 2 10.29 12.35 4.85
C ALA A 2 11.06 12.73 6.14
N ARG A 3 11.01 11.92 7.20
CA ARG A 3 11.83 12.17 8.42
C ARG A 3 13.33 12.09 8.17
N ALA A 4 13.79 11.18 7.31
CA ALA A 4 15.22 11.08 6.93
C ALA A 4 15.70 12.33 6.18
N GLU A 5 14.78 13.00 5.48
CA GLU A 5 15.01 14.27 4.78
C GLU A 5 14.85 15.49 5.70
N GLY A 6 14.58 15.28 7.00
CA GLY A 6 14.49 16.34 8.00
C GLY A 6 13.07 16.87 8.26
N ALA A 7 12.02 16.31 7.63
CA ALA A 7 10.65 16.70 7.92
C ALA A 7 10.18 16.10 9.26
N ALA A 8 9.80 16.95 10.22
CA ALA A 8 9.30 16.54 11.53
C ALA A 8 7.81 16.13 11.45
N VAL A 9 7.54 14.95 10.88
CA VAL A 9 6.20 14.36 10.73
C VAL A 9 6.17 12.95 11.29
N ARG A 10 5.06 12.54 11.90
CA ARG A 10 4.85 11.18 12.40
C ARG A 10 3.51 10.62 11.95
N ALA A 11 3.49 9.32 11.68
CA ALA A 11 2.27 8.58 11.44
C ALA A 11 1.42 8.52 12.72
N ILE A 12 0.11 8.67 12.57
CA ILE A 12 -0.87 8.58 13.67
C ILE A 12 -1.87 7.44 13.48
N ALA A 13 -1.97 6.91 12.26
CA ALA A 13 -2.73 5.70 11.92
C ALA A 13 -2.36 5.21 10.51
N THR A 14 -2.66 3.96 10.20
CA THR A 14 -2.55 3.43 8.82
C THR A 14 -3.84 2.77 8.36
N ILE A 15 -4.29 3.09 7.15
CA ILE A 15 -5.52 2.52 6.59
C ILE A 15 -5.21 1.17 5.94
N TYR A 16 -4.32 1.11 4.95
CA TYR A 16 -3.89 -0.17 4.40
C TYR A 16 -2.82 -0.80 5.27
N ARG A 17 -3.23 -1.82 6.02
CA ARG A 17 -2.33 -2.61 6.88
C ARG A 17 -1.62 -3.73 6.12
N ARG A 18 -2.25 -4.20 5.05
CA ARG A 18 -1.61 -4.96 3.97
C ARG A 18 -1.53 -4.07 2.74
N SER A 19 -0.35 -3.96 2.14
CA SER A 19 -0.15 -3.11 0.97
C SER A 19 -1.06 -3.56 -0.20
N PRO A 20 -1.81 -2.63 -0.83
CA PRO A 20 -2.49 -2.87 -2.11
C PRO A 20 -1.53 -2.92 -3.30
N THR A 21 -0.24 -2.60 -3.13
CA THR A 21 0.75 -2.71 -4.20
C THR A 21 1.07 -4.18 -4.44
N VAL A 22 0.60 -4.71 -5.57
CA VAL A 22 0.80 -6.10 -5.99
C VAL A 22 1.53 -6.16 -7.32
N PHE A 23 2.07 -7.33 -7.65
CA PHE A 23 2.56 -7.63 -9.00
C PHE A 23 1.60 -8.58 -9.67
N VAL A 24 1.05 -8.17 -10.81
CA VAL A 24 0.16 -9.00 -11.62
C VAL A 24 0.90 -9.50 -12.84
N ALA A 25 0.58 -10.73 -13.24
CA ALA A 25 1.04 -11.31 -14.49
C ALA A 25 -0.12 -11.92 -15.26
N ALA A 26 -0.03 -11.98 -16.59
CA ALA A 26 -1.08 -12.59 -17.41
C ALA A 26 -1.22 -14.07 -17.00
N ALA A 27 -2.44 -14.57 -16.84
CA ALA A 27 -2.68 -15.92 -16.32
C ALA A 27 -1.99 -17.01 -17.16
N ASP A 28 -1.91 -16.83 -18.48
CA ASP A 28 -1.30 -17.74 -19.44
C ASP A 28 0.23 -17.59 -19.60
N SER A 29 0.84 -16.61 -18.92
CA SER A 29 2.30 -16.35 -18.99
C SER A 29 3.16 -17.43 -18.34
N GLY A 30 2.55 -18.29 -17.50
CA GLY A 30 3.25 -19.23 -16.63
C GLY A 30 3.92 -18.58 -15.41
N ILE A 31 3.72 -17.27 -15.18
CA ILE A 31 4.29 -16.52 -14.06
C ILE A 31 3.29 -16.56 -12.91
N THR A 32 3.65 -17.25 -11.84
CA THR A 32 2.77 -17.45 -10.65
C THR A 32 3.45 -17.13 -9.34
N ARG A 33 4.78 -16.93 -9.35
CA ARG A 33 5.58 -16.62 -8.18
C ARG A 33 6.79 -15.74 -8.53
N PRO A 34 7.39 -15.05 -7.54
CA PRO A 34 8.54 -14.16 -7.72
C PRO A 34 9.74 -14.76 -8.47
N GLN A 35 10.04 -16.06 -8.29
CA GLN A 35 11.15 -16.72 -8.97
C GLN A 35 10.97 -16.77 -10.50
N ASP A 36 9.73 -16.72 -10.98
CA ASP A 36 9.41 -16.75 -12.41
C ASP A 36 9.72 -15.40 -13.11
N PHE A 37 10.13 -14.38 -12.34
CA PHE A 37 10.50 -13.05 -12.87
C PHE A 37 11.90 -13.07 -13.52
N VAL A 38 12.68 -14.12 -13.30
CA VAL A 38 14.02 -14.28 -13.90
C VAL A 38 13.90 -14.26 -15.43
N GLY A 39 14.69 -13.38 -16.05
CA GLY A 39 14.72 -13.14 -17.49
C GLY A 39 13.52 -12.35 -18.02
N ARG A 40 12.61 -11.87 -17.16
CA ARG A 40 11.41 -11.14 -17.56
C ARG A 40 11.60 -9.62 -17.41
N THR A 41 10.77 -8.88 -18.13
CA THR A 41 10.58 -7.45 -17.92
C THR A 41 9.45 -7.23 -16.93
N VAL A 42 9.66 -6.33 -15.97
CA VAL A 42 8.67 -5.93 -14.96
C VAL A 42 8.37 -4.45 -15.15
N LEU A 43 7.12 -4.13 -15.49
CA LEU A 43 6.63 -2.76 -15.48
C LEU A 43 6.34 -2.35 -14.04
N VAL A 44 7.06 -1.36 -13.53
CA VAL A 44 6.96 -0.95 -12.12
C VAL A 44 7.07 0.55 -11.96
N SER A 45 6.22 1.12 -11.10
CA SER A 45 6.29 2.52 -10.70
C SER A 45 7.50 2.78 -9.81
N ALA A 46 7.90 4.05 -9.69
CA ALA A 46 8.99 4.41 -8.79
C ALA A 46 8.70 4.01 -7.32
N SER A 47 7.44 4.09 -6.89
CA SER A 47 7.01 3.71 -5.55
C SER A 47 6.96 2.19 -5.32
N GLY A 48 6.71 1.39 -6.37
CA GLY A 48 6.66 -0.08 -6.27
C GLY A 48 8.04 -0.75 -6.36
N LEU A 49 9.06 -0.06 -6.87
CA LEU A 49 10.40 -0.62 -7.08
C LEU A 49 11.07 -1.12 -5.77
N PRO A 50 10.99 -0.42 -4.64
CA PRO A 50 11.53 -0.93 -3.37
C PRO A 50 10.88 -2.25 -2.95
N ASN A 51 9.57 -2.38 -3.11
CA ASN A 51 8.82 -3.60 -2.78
C ASN A 51 9.19 -4.75 -3.71
N LEU A 52 9.36 -4.48 -5.02
CA LEU A 52 9.83 -5.46 -5.99
C LEU A 52 11.19 -6.05 -5.57
N ARG A 53 12.16 -5.17 -5.28
CA ARG A 53 13.52 -5.57 -4.92
C ARG A 53 13.55 -6.34 -3.60
N ALA A 54 12.79 -5.89 -2.60
CA ALA A 54 12.68 -6.60 -1.32
C ALA A 54 12.08 -8.00 -1.51
N MET A 55 11.00 -8.13 -2.29
CA MET A 55 10.32 -9.39 -2.55
C MET A 55 11.22 -10.38 -3.30
N LEU A 56 11.85 -9.92 -4.40
CA LEU A 56 12.74 -10.73 -5.22
C LEU A 56 14.01 -11.13 -4.44
N GLY A 57 14.60 -10.20 -3.69
CA GLY A 57 15.79 -10.47 -2.88
C GLY A 57 15.57 -11.57 -1.85
N ARG A 58 14.39 -11.61 -1.20
CA ARG A 58 14.04 -12.66 -0.22
C ARG A 58 13.93 -14.06 -0.80
N VAL A 59 13.70 -14.17 -2.11
CA VAL A 59 13.69 -15.45 -2.83
C VAL A 59 14.98 -15.71 -3.62
N GLY A 60 16.02 -14.91 -3.41
CA GLY A 60 17.32 -15.06 -4.06
C GLY A 60 17.39 -14.58 -5.50
N VAL A 61 16.42 -13.79 -5.97
CA VAL A 61 16.45 -13.16 -7.29
C VAL A 61 17.09 -11.77 -7.18
N THR A 62 18.15 -11.57 -7.95
CA THR A 62 18.98 -10.36 -7.92
C THR A 62 18.64 -9.40 -9.07
N PRO A 63 18.93 -8.08 -8.94
CA PRO A 63 18.55 -7.08 -9.94
C PRO A 63 19.06 -7.29 -11.37
N ASP A 64 20.16 -8.03 -11.56
CA ASP A 64 20.70 -8.38 -12.88
C ASP A 64 19.96 -9.54 -13.56
N GLN A 65 19.08 -10.23 -12.84
CA GLN A 65 18.31 -11.36 -13.35
C GLN A 65 16.97 -10.97 -13.96
N TYR A 66 16.56 -9.70 -13.93
CA TYR A 66 15.32 -9.22 -14.53
C TYR A 66 15.49 -7.79 -15.05
N THR A 67 14.58 -7.35 -15.93
CA THR A 67 14.61 -5.99 -16.47
C THR A 67 13.51 -5.14 -15.84
N VAL A 68 13.85 -3.96 -15.35
CA VAL A 68 12.88 -2.98 -14.87
C VAL A 68 12.51 -2.04 -16.01
N LEU A 69 11.22 -1.95 -16.30
CA LEU A 69 10.65 -0.92 -17.16
C LEU A 69 9.87 0.06 -16.28
N THR A 70 10.31 1.31 -16.24
CA THR A 70 9.57 2.40 -15.59
C THR A 70 8.88 3.22 -16.68
N ALA A 71 7.57 3.03 -16.82
CA ALA A 71 6.74 3.76 -17.77
C ALA A 71 5.46 4.24 -17.07
N PRO A 72 4.74 5.23 -17.62
CA PRO A 72 3.38 5.54 -17.19
C PRO A 72 2.50 4.29 -17.20
N TYR A 73 1.41 4.31 -16.43
CA TYR A 73 0.44 3.21 -16.43
C TYR A 73 -0.21 3.11 -17.82
N ASP A 74 0.29 2.20 -18.65
CA ASP A 74 -0.11 2.03 -20.05
C ASP A 74 -0.36 0.54 -20.33
N VAL A 75 -1.64 0.22 -20.51
CA VAL A 75 -2.11 -1.15 -20.79
C VAL A 75 -1.55 -1.70 -22.11
N SER A 76 -1.17 -0.83 -23.05
CA SER A 76 -0.65 -1.25 -24.36
C SER A 76 0.67 -2.02 -24.26
N LEU A 77 1.44 -1.81 -23.19
CA LEU A 77 2.66 -2.59 -22.91
C LEU A 77 2.34 -4.04 -22.54
N PHE A 78 1.19 -4.27 -21.92
CA PHE A 78 0.68 -5.59 -21.59
C PHE A 78 0.02 -6.23 -22.83
N GLU A 79 -0.79 -5.47 -23.58
CA GLU A 79 -1.42 -5.92 -24.83
C GLU A 79 -0.43 -6.31 -25.92
N SER A 80 0.65 -5.54 -26.07
CA SER A 80 1.71 -5.84 -27.03
C SER A 80 2.63 -6.98 -26.58
N GLY A 81 2.53 -7.43 -25.33
CA GLY A 81 3.43 -8.41 -24.73
C GLY A 81 4.84 -7.87 -24.45
N ALA A 82 5.06 -6.56 -24.52
CA ALA A 82 6.33 -5.92 -24.16
C ALA A 82 6.70 -6.17 -22.69
N THR A 83 5.70 -6.35 -21.84
CA THR A 83 5.81 -6.89 -20.49
C THR A 83 4.67 -7.86 -20.21
N GLN A 84 4.92 -8.84 -19.34
CA GLN A 84 3.88 -9.74 -18.83
C GLN A 84 3.74 -9.61 -17.30
N ILE A 85 4.47 -8.67 -16.70
CA ILE A 85 4.44 -8.41 -15.26
C ILE A 85 4.26 -6.90 -15.06
N TRP A 86 3.31 -6.52 -14.22
CA TRP A 86 3.03 -5.12 -13.90
C TRP A 86 2.79 -4.95 -12.39
N SER A 87 3.48 -3.99 -11.77
CA SER A 87 3.13 -3.48 -10.45
C SER A 87 1.91 -2.57 -10.53
N VAL A 88 0.85 -2.94 -9.82
CA VAL A 88 -0.43 -2.22 -9.80
C VAL A 88 -0.95 -2.06 -8.37
N TYR A 89 -1.78 -1.07 -8.14
CA TYR A 89 -2.66 -1.01 -6.97
C TYR A 89 -3.87 -1.93 -7.18
N LEU A 90 -4.08 -2.87 -6.25
CA LEU A 90 -5.20 -3.81 -6.26
C LEU A 90 -6.56 -3.11 -6.22
N THR A 91 -6.64 -1.95 -5.59
CA THR A 91 -7.89 -1.20 -5.38
C THR A 91 -8.07 -0.09 -6.42
N GLY A 92 -7.35 -0.17 -7.55
CA GLY A 92 -7.34 0.88 -8.55
C GLY A 92 -6.82 0.41 -9.90
N SER A 93 -5.53 0.58 -10.15
CA SER A 93 -4.95 0.36 -11.49
C SER A 93 -5.06 -1.08 -12.00
N ILE A 94 -5.32 -2.08 -11.15
CA ILE A 94 -5.60 -3.44 -11.62
C ILE A 94 -6.83 -3.50 -12.54
N HIS A 95 -7.83 -2.65 -12.32
CA HIS A 95 -9.06 -2.65 -13.12
C HIS A 95 -8.81 -2.27 -14.58
N ILE A 96 -7.74 -1.52 -14.87
CA ILE A 96 -7.31 -1.22 -16.25
C ILE A 96 -7.05 -2.52 -17.04
N LEU A 97 -6.40 -3.50 -16.40
CA LEU A 97 -6.12 -4.80 -17.02
C LEU A 97 -7.36 -5.69 -17.10
N LEU A 98 -8.19 -5.67 -16.05
CA LEU A 98 -9.43 -6.45 -16.00
C LEU A 98 -10.44 -5.98 -17.05
N GLU A 99 -10.60 -4.67 -17.23
CA GLU A 99 -11.45 -4.06 -18.25
C GLU A 99 -10.93 -4.31 -19.67
N ALA A 100 -9.61 -4.43 -19.84
CA ALA A 100 -8.99 -4.88 -21.09
C ALA A 100 -9.14 -6.39 -21.34
N GLY A 101 -9.75 -7.14 -20.42
CA GLY A 101 -10.08 -8.55 -20.57
C GLY A 101 -8.96 -9.52 -20.18
N PHE A 102 -7.93 -9.06 -19.46
CA PHE A 102 -6.88 -9.95 -18.97
C PHE A 102 -7.32 -10.73 -17.73
N GLU A 103 -7.07 -12.03 -17.75
CA GLU A 103 -7.01 -12.85 -16.54
C GLU A 103 -5.61 -12.70 -15.92
N LEU A 104 -5.55 -12.56 -14.59
CA LEU A 104 -4.31 -12.19 -13.89
C LEU A 104 -3.97 -13.16 -12.76
N ASN A 105 -2.70 -13.58 -12.71
CA ASN A 105 -2.08 -14.11 -11.52
C ASN A 105 -1.63 -12.93 -10.64
N ILE A 106 -2.06 -12.90 -9.38
CA ILE A 106 -1.71 -11.84 -8.44
C ILE A 106 -0.64 -12.36 -7.47
N ILE A 107 0.47 -11.63 -7.35
CA ILE A 107 1.60 -11.95 -6.48
C ILE A 107 1.73 -10.81 -5.47
N TYR A 108 1.45 -11.12 -4.20
CA TYR A 108 1.54 -10.18 -3.09
C TYR A 108 2.95 -10.18 -2.50
N PRO A 109 3.64 -9.03 -2.41
CA PRO A 109 4.91 -8.94 -1.68
C PRO A 109 4.79 -9.38 -0.21
N ASP A 110 3.61 -9.15 0.39
CA ASP A 110 3.29 -9.54 1.76
C ASP A 110 3.44 -11.05 2.00
N ASP A 111 3.10 -11.89 1.02
CA ASP A 111 3.22 -13.35 1.09
C ASP A 111 4.68 -13.83 1.11
N TYR A 112 5.61 -12.95 0.73
CA TYR A 112 7.06 -13.15 0.79
C TYR A 112 7.68 -12.33 1.93
N GLY A 113 6.83 -11.88 2.85
CA GLY A 113 7.13 -11.17 4.10
C GLY A 113 7.49 -9.69 3.93
N VAL A 114 7.29 -9.11 2.75
CA VAL A 114 7.48 -7.67 2.52
C VAL A 114 6.23 -6.96 3.02
N HIS A 115 6.19 -6.76 4.32
CA HIS A 115 5.04 -6.19 5.02
C HIS A 115 5.20 -4.67 5.12
N VAL A 116 4.45 -3.94 4.29
CA VAL A 116 4.55 -2.49 4.15
C VAL A 116 3.16 -1.88 4.36
N TYR A 117 3.13 -0.77 5.09
CA TYR A 117 1.94 0.05 5.24
C TYR A 117 1.77 1.00 4.05
N ASP A 118 0.52 1.20 3.65
CA ASP A 118 0.10 2.21 2.67
C ASP A 118 -1.08 3.02 3.23
N ASP A 119 -1.35 4.18 2.63
CA ASP A 119 -2.37 5.15 3.06
C ASP A 119 -2.28 5.46 4.56
N THR A 120 -1.07 5.82 4.98
CA THR A 120 -0.76 6.24 6.34
C THR A 120 -1.21 7.69 6.58
N ILE A 121 -1.99 7.90 7.63
CA ILE A 121 -2.36 9.23 8.11
C ILE A 121 -1.22 9.74 9.00
N PHE A 122 -0.74 10.96 8.74
CA PHE A 122 0.34 11.57 9.50
C PHE A 122 0.03 13.00 9.90
N ALA A 123 0.74 13.48 10.91
CA ALA A 123 0.70 14.86 11.38
C ALA A 123 2.12 15.37 11.62
N THR A 124 2.28 16.70 11.67
CA THR A 124 3.56 17.28 12.09
C THR A 124 3.77 17.08 13.58
N ASP A 125 5.02 16.91 14.00
CA ASP A 125 5.38 16.81 15.43
C ASP A 125 4.89 18.05 16.21
N ALA A 126 4.92 19.22 15.56
CA ALA A 126 4.44 20.48 16.13
C ALA A 126 2.91 20.47 16.38
N LEU A 127 2.10 19.95 15.44
CA LEU A 127 0.66 19.87 15.60
C LEU A 127 0.28 18.87 16.69
N VAL A 128 0.95 17.71 16.73
CA VAL A 128 0.77 16.69 17.76
C VAL A 128 1.04 17.26 19.15
N ALA A 129 2.10 18.06 19.31
CA ALA A 129 2.44 18.66 20.59
C ALA A 129 1.55 19.84 21.00
N ALA A 130 1.16 20.70 20.04
CA ALA A 130 0.43 21.92 20.32
C ALA A 130 -1.08 21.68 20.49
N GLU A 131 -1.67 20.79 19.69
CA GLU A 131 -3.11 20.55 19.64
C GLU A 131 -3.46 19.05 19.62
N PRO A 132 -3.03 18.25 20.62
CA PRO A 132 -3.26 16.80 20.64
C PRO A 132 -4.75 16.43 20.60
N GLU A 133 -5.61 17.22 21.26
CA GLU A 133 -7.07 17.03 21.24
C GLU A 133 -7.67 17.24 19.85
N LEU A 134 -7.10 18.16 19.04
CA LEU A 134 -7.54 18.37 17.65
C LEU A 134 -7.19 17.14 16.82
N VAL A 135 -5.96 16.65 16.93
CA VAL A 135 -5.47 15.46 16.22
C VAL A 135 -6.30 14.23 16.60
N MET A 136 -6.56 14.04 17.89
CA MET A 136 -7.42 12.98 18.42
C MET A 136 -8.83 13.04 17.83
N ARG A 137 -9.49 14.20 17.87
CA ARG A 137 -10.86 14.35 17.35
C ARG A 137 -10.92 14.12 15.84
N PHE A 138 -9.93 14.60 15.09
CA PHE A 138 -9.80 14.34 13.67
C PHE A 138 -9.67 12.84 13.41
N LEU A 139 -8.70 12.19 14.05
CA LEU A 139 -8.43 10.78 13.82
C LEU A 139 -9.65 9.91 14.17
N ARG A 140 -10.31 10.18 15.31
CA ARG A 140 -11.52 9.46 15.71
C ARG A 140 -12.63 9.56 14.66
N ALA A 141 -12.89 10.76 14.16
CA ALA A 141 -13.92 10.97 13.13
C ALA A 141 -13.54 10.29 11.80
N THR A 142 -12.27 10.36 11.39
CA THR A 142 -11.78 9.68 10.20
C THR A 142 -11.92 8.16 10.31
N LEU A 143 -11.53 7.58 11.45
CA LEU A 143 -11.65 6.13 11.67
C LEU A 143 -13.10 5.68 11.72
N GLN A 144 -14.03 6.48 12.26
CA GLN A 144 -15.47 6.19 12.17
C GLN A 144 -15.97 6.13 10.71
N GLY A 145 -15.49 7.03 9.85
CA GLY A 145 -15.80 7.00 8.43
C GLY A 145 -15.26 5.75 7.73
N TRP A 146 -14.02 5.35 8.02
CA TRP A 146 -13.44 4.11 7.50
C TRP A 146 -14.14 2.87 8.03
N THR A 147 -14.52 2.83 9.30
CA THR A 147 -15.33 1.74 9.86
C THR A 147 -16.64 1.60 9.08
N TYR A 148 -17.37 2.71 8.85
CA TYR A 148 -18.58 2.68 8.03
C TYR A 148 -18.30 2.16 6.62
N ALA A 149 -17.23 2.65 5.96
CA ALA A 149 -16.88 2.23 4.62
C ALA A 149 -16.60 0.73 4.48
N ILE A 150 -16.00 0.13 5.52
CA ILE A 150 -15.69 -1.30 5.58
C ILE A 150 -16.93 -2.14 5.88
N GLU A 151 -17.82 -1.64 6.73
CA GLU A 151 -19.07 -2.32 7.09
C GLU A 151 -20.14 -2.22 5.98
N HIS A 152 -20.04 -1.21 5.12
CA HIS A 152 -20.99 -0.89 4.05
C HIS A 152 -20.31 -0.61 2.69
N PRO A 153 -19.49 -1.52 2.16
CA PRO A 153 -18.76 -1.28 0.91
C PRO A 153 -19.70 -1.01 -0.29
N GLU A 154 -20.92 -1.56 -0.27
CA GLU A 154 -21.94 -1.33 -1.29
C GLU A 154 -22.40 0.13 -1.40
N ASP A 155 -22.35 0.87 -0.30
CA ASP A 155 -22.78 2.27 -0.25
C ASP A 155 -21.71 3.22 -0.83
N MET A 156 -20.45 2.77 -0.93
CA MET A 156 -19.33 3.67 -1.18
C MET A 156 -19.38 4.31 -2.55
N GLY A 157 -19.80 3.57 -3.60
CA GLY A 157 -19.93 4.16 -4.93
C GLY A 157 -20.91 5.34 -4.97
N ALA A 158 -22.05 5.23 -4.26
CA ALA A 158 -23.04 6.30 -4.19
C ALA A 158 -22.56 7.49 -3.35
N LEU A 159 -21.77 7.23 -2.30
CA LEU A 159 -21.16 8.28 -1.48
C LEU A 159 -20.07 9.03 -2.25
N VAL A 160 -19.19 8.31 -2.96
CA VAL A 160 -18.15 8.93 -3.80
C VAL A 160 -18.77 9.81 -4.86
N LEU A 161 -19.88 9.40 -5.48
CA LEU A 161 -20.58 10.18 -6.50
C LEU A 161 -21.03 11.58 -6.02
N GLN A 162 -21.27 11.75 -4.71
CA GLN A 162 -21.63 13.05 -4.13
C GLN A 162 -20.47 14.05 -4.17
N TYR A 163 -19.22 13.56 -4.20
CA TYR A 163 -17.99 14.36 -4.21
C TYR A 163 -17.30 14.37 -5.57
N ASP A 164 -17.45 13.30 -6.35
CA ASP A 164 -17.01 13.18 -7.73
C ASP A 164 -18.18 12.76 -8.64
N PRO A 165 -18.88 13.71 -9.29
CA PRO A 165 -20.00 13.41 -10.18
C PRO A 165 -19.64 12.60 -11.44
N GLN A 166 -18.36 12.35 -11.72
CA GLN A 166 -17.91 11.53 -12.85
C GLN A 166 -17.51 10.12 -12.44
N ALA A 167 -17.54 9.80 -11.14
CA ALA A 167 -17.20 8.48 -10.64
C ALA A 167 -18.15 7.41 -11.18
N ASP A 168 -17.57 6.27 -11.55
CA ASP A 168 -18.33 5.06 -11.82
C ASP A 168 -18.70 4.39 -10.49
N VAL A 169 -19.99 4.42 -10.16
CA VAL A 169 -20.52 3.87 -8.90
C VAL A 169 -20.14 2.40 -8.72
N ALA A 170 -20.23 1.59 -9.78
CA ALA A 170 -19.94 0.17 -9.67
C ALA A 170 -18.45 -0.06 -9.41
N LEU A 171 -17.59 0.67 -10.14
CA LEU A 171 -16.14 0.59 -9.95
C LEU A 171 -15.74 1.03 -8.53
N GLU A 172 -16.25 2.15 -8.02
CA GLU A 172 -15.92 2.64 -6.69
C GLU A 172 -16.40 1.68 -5.57
N THR A 173 -17.57 1.06 -5.74
CA THR A 173 -18.02 -0.02 -4.84
C THR A 173 -17.09 -1.23 -4.90
N THR A 174 -16.64 -1.63 -6.09
CA THR A 174 -15.65 -2.72 -6.24
C THR A 174 -14.33 -2.38 -5.58
N LYS A 175 -13.79 -1.17 -5.79
CA LYS A 175 -12.54 -0.73 -5.15
C LYS A 175 -12.61 -0.80 -3.63
N MET A 176 -13.73 -0.34 -3.03
CA MET A 176 -13.90 -0.47 -1.58
C MET A 176 -13.97 -1.93 -1.15
N THR A 177 -14.73 -2.76 -1.88
CA THR A 177 -14.84 -4.21 -1.60
C THR A 177 -13.46 -4.88 -1.60
N ASP A 178 -12.62 -4.57 -2.59
CA ASP A 178 -11.25 -5.08 -2.70
C ASP A 178 -10.32 -4.52 -1.61
N SER A 179 -10.65 -3.35 -1.06
CA SER A 179 -9.89 -2.69 0.01
C SER A 179 -10.14 -3.32 1.39
N VAL A 180 -11.35 -3.83 1.65
CA VAL A 180 -11.75 -4.41 2.95
C VAL A 180 -10.71 -5.40 3.52
N PRO A 181 -10.29 -6.46 2.81
CA PRO A 181 -9.33 -7.41 3.36
C PRO A 181 -7.92 -6.84 3.57
N LEU A 182 -7.59 -5.70 2.97
CA LEU A 182 -6.32 -5.01 3.13
C LEU A 182 -6.31 -4.05 4.33
N ILE A 183 -7.49 -3.54 4.69
CA ILE A 183 -7.69 -2.61 5.81
C ILE A 183 -8.05 -3.37 7.09
N HIS A 184 -8.98 -4.33 7.00
CA HIS A 184 -9.45 -5.14 8.11
C HIS A 184 -8.88 -6.56 8.01
N THR A 185 -7.64 -6.72 8.48
CA THR A 185 -6.90 -7.99 8.42
C THR A 185 -7.35 -9.01 9.47
N GLY A 186 -8.23 -8.62 10.39
CA GLY A 186 -8.67 -9.44 11.53
C GLY A 186 -7.65 -9.54 12.68
N GLU A 187 -6.49 -8.89 12.56
CA GLU A 187 -5.41 -8.98 13.56
C GLU A 187 -5.45 -7.88 14.62
N ASP A 188 -5.88 -6.67 14.23
CA ASP A 188 -5.92 -5.49 15.11
C ASP A 188 -7.07 -4.54 14.70
N HIS A 189 -7.34 -3.52 15.50
CA HIS A 189 -8.20 -2.37 15.15
C HIS A 189 -7.79 -1.65 13.84
N ILE A 190 -8.76 -0.99 13.20
CA ILE A 190 -8.50 -0.11 12.03
C ILE A 190 -7.59 1.04 12.47
N GLY A 191 -6.63 1.41 11.63
CA GLY A 191 -5.65 2.44 11.97
C GLY A 191 -4.46 1.93 12.76
N TRP A 192 -4.56 0.75 13.38
CA TRP A 192 -3.50 0.21 14.25
C TRP A 192 -2.20 -0.04 13.50
N MET A 193 -1.08 0.28 14.17
CA MET A 193 0.27 0.14 13.64
C MET A 193 1.12 -0.68 14.61
N ARG A 194 2.11 -1.40 14.07
CA ARG A 194 2.98 -2.30 14.83
C ARG A 194 4.45 -1.92 14.65
N ALA A 195 5.22 -2.02 15.73
CA ALA A 195 6.63 -1.66 15.76
C ALA A 195 7.47 -2.50 14.78
N ASP A 196 7.20 -3.80 14.71
CA ASP A 196 7.89 -4.74 13.82
C ASP A 196 7.67 -4.42 12.34
N ARG A 197 6.46 -3.96 11.97
CA ARG A 197 6.14 -3.50 10.61
C ARG A 197 6.91 -2.23 10.25
N TRP A 198 6.93 -1.24 11.15
CA TRP A 198 7.71 -0.01 10.95
C TRP A 198 9.21 -0.27 10.84
N GLN A 199 9.74 -1.17 11.68
CA GLN A 199 11.14 -1.60 11.61
C GLN A 199 11.44 -2.29 10.27
N GLY A 200 10.58 -3.23 9.83
CA GLY A 200 10.75 -3.90 8.54
C GLY A 200 10.74 -2.93 7.36
N MET A 201 9.86 -1.92 7.37
CA MET A 201 9.85 -0.86 6.35
C MET A 201 11.14 -0.03 6.37
N TYR A 202 11.64 0.33 7.56
CA TYR A 202 12.91 1.02 7.72
C TYR A 202 14.07 0.20 7.13
N ASP A 203 14.16 -1.08 7.48
CA ASP A 203 15.21 -1.98 7.01
C ASP A 203 15.18 -2.12 5.48
N ILE A 204 14.00 -2.31 4.88
CA ILE A 204 13.83 -2.37 3.42
C ILE A 204 14.39 -1.12 2.73
N LEU A 205 14.11 0.07 3.29
CA LEU A 205 14.58 1.34 2.71
C LEU A 205 16.08 1.54 2.96
N LEU A 206 16.58 1.15 4.13
CA LEU A 206 17.99 1.26 4.50
C LEU A 206 18.86 0.36 3.62
N ASP A 207 18.51 -0.92 3.49
CA ASP A 207 19.25 -1.92 2.70
C ASP A 207 19.35 -1.52 1.22
N GLN A 208 18.36 -0.78 0.73
CA GLN A 208 18.31 -0.28 -0.64
C GLN A 208 18.95 1.10 -0.82
N GLY A 209 19.51 1.70 0.24
CA GLY A 209 20.15 3.02 0.20
C GLY A 209 19.18 4.16 -0.11
N LEU A 210 17.90 4.02 0.22
CA LEU A 210 16.84 4.99 -0.08
C LEU A 210 16.64 6.03 1.03
N LEU A 211 17.36 5.90 2.14
CA LEU A 211 17.30 6.86 3.25
C LEU A 211 18.48 7.83 3.17
N ALA A 212 18.18 9.13 3.26
CA ALA A 212 19.20 10.19 3.31
C ALA A 212 20.06 10.14 4.59
N GLY A 213 19.61 9.41 5.62
CA GLY A 213 20.30 9.21 6.88
C GLY A 213 19.52 8.26 7.81
N PRO A 214 20.12 7.87 8.95
CA PRO A 214 19.42 7.06 9.95
C PRO A 214 18.20 7.80 10.50
N VAL A 215 17.15 7.05 10.82
CA VAL A 215 15.91 7.55 11.40
C VAL A 215 15.63 6.75 12.66
N ASP A 216 15.26 7.43 13.74
CA ASP A 216 14.68 6.80 14.91
C ASP A 216 13.27 6.31 14.56
N VAL A 217 13.11 4.98 14.45
CA VAL A 217 11.85 4.35 14.03
C VAL A 217 10.72 4.65 15.01
N ASP A 218 11.03 4.75 16.32
CA ASP A 218 10.05 5.08 17.36
C ASP A 218 9.52 6.52 17.20
N ALA A 219 10.26 7.39 16.53
CA ALA A 219 9.82 8.74 16.21
C ALA A 219 9.02 8.81 14.89
N VAL A 220 8.93 7.73 14.11
CA VAL A 220 8.22 7.71 12.82
C VAL A 220 6.71 7.61 13.01
N TYR A 221 6.24 7.07 14.13
CA TYR A 221 4.82 6.89 14.41
C TYR A 221 4.49 7.14 15.89
N THR A 222 3.21 7.30 16.21
CA THR A 222 2.71 7.30 17.59
C THR A 222 1.43 6.49 17.69
N MET A 223 1.30 5.72 18.78
CA MET A 223 0.08 4.97 19.11
C MET A 223 -0.81 5.70 20.11
N GLU A 224 -0.36 6.82 20.68
CA GLU A 224 -1.06 7.56 21.74
C GLU A 224 -2.54 7.83 21.39
N PHE A 225 -2.79 8.23 20.15
CA PHE A 225 -4.15 8.55 19.72
C PHE A 225 -5.02 7.30 19.54
N LEU A 226 -4.46 6.23 18.98
CA LEU A 226 -5.20 4.98 18.81
C LEU A 226 -5.49 4.33 20.17
N GLN A 227 -4.53 4.38 21.09
CA GLN A 227 -4.68 3.89 22.46
C GLN A 227 -5.74 4.66 23.24
N SER A 228 -5.83 5.97 23.06
CA SER A 228 -6.92 6.75 23.66
C SER A 228 -8.29 6.49 23.02
N ILE A 229 -8.35 5.99 21.77
CA ILE A 229 -9.62 5.64 21.09
C ILE A 229 -10.07 4.22 21.48
N TYR A 230 -9.16 3.25 21.48
CA TYR A 230 -9.47 1.82 21.57
C TYR A 230 -9.05 1.18 22.91
N GLY A 231 -8.09 1.75 23.63
CA GLY A 231 -7.38 1.11 24.75
C GLY A 231 -5.99 0.61 24.34
N ASP A 232 -5.27 -0.01 25.28
CA ASP A 232 -3.86 -0.40 25.10
C ASP A 232 -3.67 -1.71 24.31
N GLU A 233 -4.74 -2.48 24.05
CA GLU A 233 -4.70 -3.74 23.31
C GLU A 233 -5.37 -3.62 21.93
N PRO A 234 -4.82 -4.28 20.89
CA PRO A 234 -5.32 -4.25 19.51
C PRO A 234 -6.64 -5.02 19.27
#